data_AF-A0A7X7H936-F1
#
_entry.id   AF-A0A7X7H936-F1
#
_cell.length_a   1.000
_cell.length_b   1.000
_cell.length_c   1.000
_cell.angle_alpha   90.00
_cell.angle_beta   90.00
_cell.angle_gamma   90.00
#
_symmetry.space_group_name_H-M   'P 1'
#
loop_
_entity.id
_entity.type
_entity.pdbx_description
1 polymer ?
#
loop_
_entity_poly.entity_id
_entity_poly.type
_entity_poly.pdbx_seq_one_letter_code
_entity_poly.pdbx_strand_id
1 'polypeptide(L)'
;TDNIDIVVTELDALANIDFKTRTVNNNFKQLTMVRVGTSGGMQPHCPVGTYVVSEKSIGFDGLIHYYEGSKAVREEDFEDAFQKHVNWSPFHCLPYVVSSDDELVDRIGHDMIKGVTISATGFYGPQGRYVRLPLADPDLNSKIESFRFGEHSITNYEMESSAIAGLSKLMGHKAMTVCTIIANRVALESETDYTGSIEDLIKIVLERI
;
A
#
# COMPACT_ATOMS: atom_id res chain seq x y z
N THR A 1 -6.27 -1.10 -7.07
CA THR A 1 -5.27 -2.20 -7.16
C THR A 1 -5.27 -2.91 -8.51
N ASP A 2 -6.42 -3.20 -9.12
CA ASP A 2 -6.56 -3.69 -10.50
C ASP A 2 -5.85 -2.81 -11.55
N ASN A 3 -5.91 -1.49 -11.43
CA ASN A 3 -5.13 -0.61 -12.31
C ASN A 3 -3.62 -0.82 -12.18
N ILE A 4 -3.14 -1.17 -10.97
CA ILE A 4 -1.72 -1.44 -10.73
C ILE A 4 -1.31 -2.76 -11.36
N ASP A 5 -2.19 -3.77 -11.32
CA ASP A 5 -1.96 -5.05 -11.99
C ASP A 5 -1.62 -4.87 -13.46
N ILE A 6 -2.44 -4.08 -14.15
CA ILE A 6 -2.25 -3.73 -15.57
C ILE A 6 -0.93 -2.98 -15.74
N VAL A 7 -0.73 -1.88 -15.02
CA VAL A 7 0.40 -0.98 -15.23
C VAL A 7 1.74 -1.65 -14.92
N VAL A 8 1.86 -2.37 -13.80
CA VAL A 8 3.12 -3.02 -13.42
C VAL A 8 3.46 -4.15 -14.40
N THR A 9 2.48 -4.94 -14.81
CA THR A 9 2.68 -5.99 -15.81
C THR A 9 3.12 -5.42 -17.17
N GLU A 10 2.49 -4.33 -17.61
CA GLU A 10 2.86 -3.67 -18.87
C GLU A 10 4.25 -3.01 -18.79
N LEU A 11 4.62 -2.43 -17.64
CA LEU A 11 5.96 -1.86 -17.42
C LEU A 11 7.05 -2.94 -17.41
N ASP A 12 6.82 -4.07 -16.75
CA ASP A 12 7.74 -5.22 -16.80
C ASP A 12 7.87 -5.74 -18.23
N ALA A 13 6.75 -5.88 -18.96
CA ALA A 13 6.78 -6.32 -20.35
C ALA A 13 7.62 -5.38 -21.23
N LEU A 14 7.47 -4.06 -21.06
CA LEU A 14 8.27 -3.06 -21.77
C LEU A 14 9.77 -3.16 -21.47
N ALA A 15 10.14 -3.58 -20.27
CA ALA A 15 11.53 -3.69 -19.84
C ALA A 15 12.16 -5.06 -20.16
N ASN A 16 11.37 -6.14 -20.09
CA ASN A 16 11.85 -7.51 -19.97
C ASN A 16 11.30 -8.47 -21.04
N ILE A 17 10.44 -8.03 -21.96
CA ILE A 17 9.98 -8.84 -23.09
C ILE A 17 10.52 -8.28 -24.42
N ASP A 18 11.07 -9.16 -25.25
CA ASP A 18 11.35 -8.82 -26.65
C ASP A 18 10.05 -8.94 -27.47
N PHE A 19 9.48 -7.81 -27.88
CA PHE A 19 8.21 -7.79 -28.63
C PHE A 19 8.29 -8.40 -30.03
N LYS A 20 9.48 -8.56 -30.62
CA LYS A 20 9.64 -9.23 -31.92
C LYS A 20 9.54 -10.74 -31.77
N THR A 21 10.21 -11.30 -30.77
CA THR A 21 10.24 -12.74 -30.52
C THR A 21 9.14 -13.21 -29.57
N ARG A 22 8.54 -12.30 -28.80
CA ARG A 22 7.57 -12.54 -27.72
C ARG A 22 8.12 -13.46 -26.63
N THR A 23 9.39 -13.29 -26.29
CA THR A 23 10.08 -14.07 -25.27
C THR A 23 10.70 -13.16 -24.21
N VAL A 24 10.95 -13.74 -23.02
CA VAL A 24 11.63 -13.03 -21.93
C VAL A 24 13.08 -12.75 -22.31
N ASN A 25 13.53 -11.52 -22.06
CA ASN A 25 14.90 -11.09 -22.29
C ASN A 25 15.87 -11.89 -21.41
N ASN A 26 17.02 -12.29 -21.97
CA ASN A 26 18.05 -13.01 -21.21
C ASN A 26 18.67 -12.16 -20.09
N ASN A 27 18.72 -10.84 -20.27
CA ASN A 27 19.24 -9.90 -19.28
C ASN A 27 18.07 -9.19 -18.62
N PHE A 28 17.86 -9.48 -17.34
CA PHE A 28 16.83 -8.82 -16.55
C PHE A 28 17.17 -7.34 -16.34
N LYS A 29 16.18 -6.48 -16.61
CA LYS A 29 16.22 -5.05 -16.30
C LYS A 29 15.34 -4.79 -15.09
N GLN A 30 15.98 -4.54 -13.96
CA GLN A 30 15.27 -4.16 -12.73
C GLN A 30 14.71 -2.73 -12.86
N LEU A 31 13.42 -2.57 -12.56
CA LEU A 31 12.77 -1.27 -12.45
C LEU A 31 12.75 -0.80 -10.99
N THR A 32 12.83 0.51 -10.81
CA THR A 32 12.60 1.20 -9.54
C THR A 32 11.32 2.02 -9.66
N MET A 33 10.34 1.73 -8.81
CA MET A 33 9.02 2.36 -8.84
C MET A 33 8.68 3.01 -7.50
N VAL A 34 8.37 4.31 -7.51
CA VAL A 34 7.92 5.02 -6.31
C VAL A 34 6.53 5.55 -6.56
N ARG A 35 5.55 5.06 -5.79
CA ARG A 35 4.20 5.64 -5.79
C ARG A 35 4.18 6.84 -4.88
N VAL A 36 3.75 7.96 -5.45
CA VAL A 36 3.41 9.19 -4.72
C VAL A 36 1.90 9.34 -4.79
N GLY A 37 1.23 9.37 -3.63
CA GLY A 37 -0.22 9.42 -3.57
C GLY A 37 -0.76 10.20 -2.38
N THR A 38 -2.07 10.10 -2.19
CA THR A 38 -2.76 10.58 -1.00
C THR A 38 -3.31 9.41 -0.19
N SER A 39 -3.54 9.62 1.10
CA SER A 39 -4.13 8.60 1.96
C SER A 39 -4.91 9.21 3.12
N GLY A 40 -5.72 8.38 3.77
CA GLY A 40 -6.41 8.74 5.01
C GLY A 40 -5.68 8.16 6.21
N GLY A 41 -5.28 9.01 7.16
CA GLY A 41 -4.62 8.62 8.41
C GLY A 41 -5.55 7.90 9.38
N MET A 42 -4.96 6.95 10.11
CA MET A 42 -5.61 6.10 11.11
C MET A 42 -4.97 6.22 12.51
N GLN A 43 -3.99 7.10 12.67
CA GLN A 43 -3.28 7.27 13.93
C GLN A 43 -3.18 8.75 14.29
N PRO A 44 -3.22 9.13 15.59
CA PRO A 44 -3.01 10.52 16.01
C PRO A 44 -1.64 11.08 15.62
N HIS A 45 -0.62 10.23 15.52
CA HIS A 45 0.73 10.62 15.12
C HIS A 45 0.91 10.76 13.60
N CYS A 46 -0.15 10.55 12.81
CA CYS A 46 -0.19 10.79 11.36
C CYS A 46 -1.15 11.96 11.03
N PRO A 47 -0.89 13.19 11.50
CA PRO A 47 -1.79 14.32 11.25
C PRO A 47 -1.83 14.68 9.76
N VAL A 48 -2.87 15.42 9.36
CA VAL A 48 -3.03 15.92 7.99
C VAL A 48 -1.81 16.76 7.58
N GLY A 49 -1.38 16.60 6.33
CA GLY A 49 -0.19 17.26 5.77
C GLY A 49 1.12 16.50 5.98
N THR A 50 1.13 15.41 6.77
CA THR A 50 2.34 14.57 6.92
C THR A 50 2.49 13.56 5.78
N TYR A 51 3.74 13.12 5.58
CA TYR A 51 4.08 12.07 4.64
C TYR A 51 4.27 10.75 5.38
N VAL A 52 3.57 9.72 4.89
CA VAL A 52 3.65 8.35 5.42
C VAL A 52 4.23 7.45 4.34
N VAL A 53 5.35 6.82 4.66
CA VAL A 53 5.98 5.77 3.89
C VAL A 53 5.41 4.42 4.32
N SER A 54 4.99 3.65 3.33
CA SER A 54 4.48 2.29 3.52
C SER A 54 5.68 1.35 3.65
N GLU A 55 6.16 1.08 4.86
CA GLU A 55 7.17 0.03 5.08
C GLU A 55 6.61 -1.34 4.70
N LYS A 56 5.34 -1.55 5.04
CA LYS A 56 4.56 -2.72 4.66
C LYS A 56 3.21 -2.27 4.12
N SER A 57 2.65 -3.07 3.22
CA SER A 57 1.31 -2.86 2.71
C SER A 57 0.44 -4.09 2.93
N ILE A 58 -0.78 -3.87 3.43
CA ILE A 58 -1.79 -4.91 3.55
C ILE A 58 -2.77 -4.77 2.39
N GLY A 59 -2.86 -5.79 1.53
CA GLY A 59 -3.83 -5.83 0.45
C GLY A 59 -5.14 -6.46 0.91
N PHE A 60 -6.23 -5.69 0.94
CA PHE A 60 -7.59 -6.22 1.15
C PHE A 60 -8.20 -6.77 -0.16
N ASP A 61 -7.49 -6.62 -1.26
CA ASP A 61 -7.88 -7.00 -2.62
C ASP A 61 -7.60 -8.47 -2.97
N GLY A 62 -6.68 -9.12 -2.28
CA GLY A 62 -6.28 -10.51 -2.58
C GLY A 62 -5.59 -10.71 -3.94
N LEU A 63 -5.18 -9.65 -4.65
CA LEU A 63 -4.64 -9.73 -6.01
C LEU A 63 -3.47 -10.71 -6.15
N ILE A 64 -2.50 -10.64 -5.24
CA ILE A 64 -1.30 -11.47 -5.39
C ILE A 64 -1.56 -12.97 -5.22
N HIS A 65 -2.70 -13.37 -4.65
CA HIS A 65 -3.07 -14.79 -4.53
C HIS A 65 -3.36 -15.45 -5.89
N TYR A 66 -3.59 -14.66 -6.93
CA TYR A 66 -3.74 -15.16 -8.30
C TYR A 66 -2.41 -15.51 -8.97
N TYR A 67 -1.28 -15.10 -8.37
CA TYR A 67 0.05 -15.30 -8.90
C TYR A 67 0.78 -16.43 -8.17
N GLU A 68 1.38 -17.34 -8.94
CA GLU A 68 2.22 -18.40 -8.40
C GLU A 68 3.42 -17.83 -7.64
N GLY A 69 3.83 -18.47 -6.55
CA GLY A 69 4.98 -18.05 -5.76
C GLY A 69 4.72 -16.84 -4.84
N SER A 70 3.50 -16.29 -4.81
CA SER A 70 3.12 -15.16 -3.92
C SER A 70 3.48 -15.38 -2.45
N LYS A 71 3.43 -16.62 -1.96
CA LYS A 71 3.88 -16.98 -0.61
C LYS A 71 5.32 -16.50 -0.29
N ALA A 72 6.21 -16.44 -1.27
CA ALA A 72 7.61 -16.05 -1.06
C ALA A 72 7.80 -14.56 -0.70
N VAL A 73 6.82 -13.71 -1.01
CA VAL A 73 6.89 -12.26 -0.73
C VAL A 73 5.96 -11.82 0.40
N ARG A 74 5.13 -12.75 0.90
CA ARG A 74 4.12 -12.51 1.94
C ARG A 74 4.67 -12.71 3.34
N GLU A 75 4.10 -11.99 4.29
CA GLU A 75 4.39 -12.13 5.72
C GLU A 75 3.24 -12.83 6.46
N GLU A 76 3.21 -14.17 6.37
CA GLU A 76 2.09 -15.00 6.86
C GLU A 76 1.81 -14.81 8.35
N ASP A 77 2.83 -14.68 9.20
CA ASP A 77 2.64 -14.46 10.64
C ASP A 77 1.93 -13.13 10.94
N PHE A 78 2.21 -12.09 10.14
CA PHE A 78 1.53 -10.80 10.25
C PHE A 78 0.08 -10.94 9.78
N GLU A 79 -0.13 -11.57 8.62
CA GLU A 79 -1.46 -11.83 8.06
C GLU A 79 -2.37 -12.58 9.03
N ASP A 80 -1.86 -13.64 9.65
CA ASP A 80 -2.60 -14.47 10.61
C ASP A 80 -2.93 -13.69 11.89
N ALA A 81 -1.96 -12.93 12.43
CA ALA A 81 -2.17 -12.09 13.59
C ALA A 81 -3.23 -11.00 13.33
N PHE A 82 -3.13 -10.34 12.17
CA PHE A 82 -4.08 -9.31 11.75
C PHE A 82 -5.49 -9.87 11.64
N GLN A 83 -5.67 -10.96 10.88
CA GLN A 83 -6.97 -11.59 10.67
C GLN A 83 -7.64 -12.01 11.98
N LYS A 84 -6.85 -12.60 12.89
CA LYS A 84 -7.32 -13.01 14.21
C LYS A 84 -7.76 -11.81 15.04
N HIS A 85 -6.98 -10.74 15.05
CA HIS A 85 -7.27 -9.54 15.86
C HIS A 85 -8.55 -8.83 15.41
N VAL A 86 -8.74 -8.67 14.10
CA VAL A 86 -9.90 -7.95 13.56
C VAL A 86 -11.13 -8.84 13.38
N ASN A 87 -11.01 -10.15 13.67
CA ASN A 87 -12.01 -11.17 13.36
C ASN A 87 -12.45 -11.09 11.89
N TRP A 88 -11.48 -11.27 10.99
CA TRP A 88 -11.65 -11.03 9.56
C TRP A 88 -12.81 -11.83 8.97
N SER A 89 -13.61 -11.16 8.14
CA SER A 89 -14.80 -11.76 7.52
C SER A 89 -14.41 -12.82 6.49
N PRO A 90 -15.03 -14.01 6.50
CA PRO A 90 -14.80 -15.04 5.48
C PRO A 90 -15.34 -14.65 4.10
N PHE A 91 -16.13 -13.58 4.00
CA PHE A 91 -16.62 -13.04 2.72
C PHE A 91 -15.65 -12.06 2.07
N HIS A 92 -14.64 -11.59 2.80
CA HIS A 92 -13.61 -10.73 2.24
C HIS A 92 -12.50 -11.58 1.62
N CYS A 93 -11.74 -11.00 0.69
CA CYS A 93 -10.52 -11.60 0.21
C CYS A 93 -9.57 -11.88 1.38
N LEU A 94 -8.77 -12.94 1.27
CA LEU A 94 -7.71 -13.21 2.24
C LEU A 94 -6.70 -12.05 2.19
N PRO A 95 -6.46 -11.32 3.30
CA PRO A 95 -5.54 -10.21 3.27
C PRO A 95 -4.12 -10.74 3.08
N TYR A 96 -3.27 -9.95 2.44
CA TYR A 96 -1.86 -10.27 2.30
C TYR A 96 -0.99 -9.12 2.77
N VAL A 97 0.19 -9.40 3.31
CA VAL A 97 1.13 -8.39 3.79
C VAL A 97 2.45 -8.51 3.05
N VAL A 98 2.92 -7.41 2.47
CA VAL A 98 4.19 -7.35 1.72
C VAL A 98 4.98 -6.11 2.13
N SER A 99 6.24 -6.28 2.50
CA SER A 99 7.18 -5.16 2.70
C SER A 99 7.48 -4.42 1.38
N SER A 100 7.75 -3.12 1.45
CA SER A 100 8.42 -2.37 0.38
C SER A 100 9.90 -2.77 0.22
N ASP A 101 10.61 -2.15 -0.71
CA ASP A 101 12.07 -2.24 -0.80
C ASP A 101 12.74 -1.39 0.31
N ASP A 102 13.56 -2.02 1.14
CA ASP A 102 14.15 -1.39 2.33
C ASP A 102 15.11 -0.23 1.98
N GLU A 103 15.85 -0.35 0.87
CA GLU A 103 16.79 0.69 0.45
C GLU A 103 16.05 1.95 -0.01
N LEU A 104 14.97 1.80 -0.77
CA LEU A 104 14.11 2.93 -1.14
C LEU A 104 13.45 3.57 0.09
N VAL A 105 12.94 2.76 1.01
CA VAL A 105 12.32 3.23 2.26
C VAL A 105 13.31 4.07 3.08
N ASP A 106 14.55 3.61 3.21
CA ASP A 106 15.58 4.32 3.97
C ASP A 106 16.09 5.56 3.25
N ARG A 107 16.33 5.49 1.94
CA ARG A 107 16.83 6.63 1.17
C ARG A 107 15.80 7.75 1.07
N ILE A 108 14.59 7.41 0.64
CA ILE A 108 13.54 8.40 0.35
C ILE A 108 12.79 8.80 1.62
N GLY A 109 12.57 7.87 2.55
CA GLY A 109 11.70 8.05 3.71
C GLY A 109 12.39 8.32 5.05
N HIS A 110 13.70 8.62 5.07
CA HIS A 110 14.48 8.73 6.32
C HIS A 110 13.92 9.71 7.37
N ASP A 111 13.22 10.76 6.95
CA ASP A 111 12.63 11.81 7.79
C ASP A 111 11.09 11.80 7.78
N MET A 112 10.47 10.76 7.22
CA MET A 112 9.03 10.62 7.10
C MET A 112 8.47 9.63 8.12
N ILE A 113 7.16 9.67 8.36
CA ILE A 113 6.51 8.66 9.19
C ILE A 113 6.55 7.34 8.43
N LYS A 114 6.96 6.28 9.11
CA LYS A 114 7.03 4.92 8.57
C LYS A 114 5.97 4.05 9.24
N GLY A 115 5.29 3.22 8.47
CA GLY A 115 4.26 2.35 9.03
C GLY A 115 3.65 1.38 8.03
N VAL A 116 2.49 0.84 8.40
CA VAL A 116 1.77 -0.15 7.60
C VAL A 116 0.54 0.48 6.96
N THR A 117 0.51 0.45 5.63
CA THR A 117 -0.57 1.01 4.83
C THR A 117 -1.55 -0.08 4.42
N ILE A 118 -2.86 0.15 4.52
CA ILE A 118 -3.85 -0.74 3.92
C ILE A 118 -4.24 -0.22 2.53
N SER A 119 -4.17 -1.09 1.53
CA SER A 119 -4.80 -0.88 0.23
C SER A 119 -6.20 -1.50 0.23
N ALA A 120 -7.20 -0.63 0.28
CA ALA A 120 -8.61 -1.03 0.28
C ALA A 120 -9.14 -1.28 -1.14
N THR A 121 -10.15 -2.15 -1.24
CA THR A 121 -10.84 -2.48 -2.51
C THR A 121 -11.86 -1.43 -2.95
N GLY A 122 -11.96 -0.32 -2.23
CA GLY A 122 -12.88 0.77 -2.54
C GLY A 122 -12.82 1.88 -1.51
N PHE A 123 -13.39 3.04 -1.84
CA PHE A 123 -13.28 4.25 -1.02
C PHE A 123 -14.26 4.33 0.15
N TYR A 124 -15.46 3.75 0.00
CA TYR A 124 -16.53 3.85 1.01
C TYR A 124 -16.48 2.71 2.03
N GLY A 125 -17.35 1.69 1.86
CA GLY A 125 -17.50 0.57 2.80
C GLY A 125 -16.17 -0.12 3.15
N PRO A 126 -15.28 -0.42 2.18
CA PRO A 126 -13.99 -1.05 2.46
C PRO A 126 -13.04 -0.23 3.34
N GLN A 127 -13.28 1.07 3.51
CA GLN A 127 -12.56 1.92 4.46
C GLN A 127 -13.47 2.45 5.58
N GLY A 128 -14.58 1.75 5.87
CA GLY A 128 -15.51 2.09 6.94
C GLY A 128 -16.25 3.41 6.77
N ARG A 129 -16.44 3.90 5.53
CA ARG A 129 -17.34 5.03 5.26
C ARG A 129 -18.68 4.52 4.74
N TYR A 130 -19.77 5.14 5.18
CA TYR A 130 -21.11 4.84 4.70
C TYR A 130 -21.91 6.13 4.50
N VAL A 131 -22.87 6.09 3.56
CA VAL A 131 -23.80 7.19 3.30
C VAL A 131 -25.23 6.74 3.58
N ARG A 132 -25.67 5.66 2.91
CA ARG A 132 -27.01 5.07 3.09
C ARG A 132 -26.98 3.60 3.46
N LEU A 133 -26.06 2.82 2.88
CA LEU A 133 -25.91 1.39 3.16
C LEU A 133 -25.06 1.21 4.42
N PRO A 134 -25.54 0.52 5.46
CA PRO A 134 -24.75 0.29 6.66
C PRO A 134 -23.54 -0.60 6.37
N LEU A 135 -22.49 -0.45 7.19
CA LEU A 135 -21.32 -1.31 7.15
C LEU A 135 -21.67 -2.70 7.68
N ALA A 136 -21.07 -3.73 7.07
CA ALA A 136 -21.19 -5.10 7.57
C ALA A 136 -20.54 -5.27 8.96
N ASP A 137 -19.42 -4.57 9.19
CA ASP A 137 -18.76 -4.46 10.49
C ASP A 137 -18.44 -2.97 10.78
N PRO A 138 -19.28 -2.28 11.57
CA PRO A 138 -19.06 -0.89 11.94
C PRO A 138 -17.80 -0.66 12.78
N ASP A 139 -17.30 -1.69 13.48
CA ASP A 139 -16.18 -1.59 14.43
C ASP A 139 -14.83 -1.97 13.80
N LEU A 140 -14.81 -2.37 12.52
CA LEU A 140 -13.60 -2.84 11.84
C LEU A 140 -12.45 -1.82 11.92
N ASN A 141 -12.73 -0.53 11.69
CA ASN A 141 -11.70 0.50 11.76
C ASN A 141 -11.09 0.60 13.17
N SER A 142 -11.91 0.59 14.23
CA SER A 142 -11.41 0.61 15.62
C SER A 142 -10.53 -0.60 15.94
N LYS A 143 -10.88 -1.79 15.40
CA LYS A 143 -10.04 -3.00 15.53
C LYS A 143 -8.72 -2.84 14.78
N ILE A 144 -8.73 -2.26 13.58
CA ILE A 144 -7.52 -2.01 12.78
C ILE A 144 -6.62 -0.97 13.45
N GLU A 145 -7.19 0.12 13.96
CA GLU A 145 -6.46 1.19 14.65
C GLU A 145 -5.72 0.68 15.89
N SER A 146 -6.31 -0.28 16.60
CA SER A 146 -5.74 -0.91 17.80
C SER A 146 -4.79 -2.07 17.52
N PHE A 147 -4.71 -2.57 16.28
CA PHE A 147 -3.84 -3.67 15.92
C PHE A 147 -2.36 -3.27 16.01
N ARG A 148 -1.53 -4.16 16.56
CA ARG A 148 -0.07 -4.02 16.63
C ARG A 148 0.59 -5.36 16.30
N PHE A 149 1.71 -5.30 15.58
CA PHE A 149 2.56 -6.47 15.30
C PHE A 149 4.03 -6.07 15.52
N GLY A 150 4.57 -6.41 16.69
CA GLY A 150 5.83 -5.85 17.15
C GLY A 150 5.72 -4.32 17.25
N GLU A 151 6.65 -3.61 16.61
CA GLU A 151 6.67 -2.14 16.54
C GLU A 151 5.71 -1.58 15.47
N HIS A 152 5.13 -2.44 14.63
CA HIS A 152 4.31 -1.99 13.51
C HIS A 152 2.87 -1.67 13.94
N SER A 153 2.39 -0.51 13.49
CA SER A 153 0.98 -0.10 13.56
C SER A 153 0.44 0.23 12.18
N ILE A 154 -0.86 0.05 11.99
CA ILE A 154 -1.55 0.48 10.77
C ILE A 154 -1.71 1.99 10.78
N THR A 155 -1.09 2.68 9.83
CA THR A 155 -0.98 4.14 9.81
C THR A 155 -2.02 4.83 8.94
N ASN A 156 -2.41 4.21 7.81
CA ASN A 156 -3.22 4.88 6.79
C ASN A 156 -3.92 3.90 5.83
N TYR A 157 -4.91 4.43 5.12
CA TYR A 157 -5.65 3.80 4.02
C TYR A 157 -5.38 4.49 2.69
N GLU A 158 -5.15 3.69 1.67
CA GLU A 158 -5.19 4.06 0.25
C GLU A 158 -5.71 2.85 -0.57
N MET A 159 -5.39 2.72 -1.87
CA MET A 159 -6.02 1.72 -2.75
C MET A 159 -5.06 1.00 -3.72
N GLU A 160 -3.73 1.15 -3.58
CA GLU A 160 -2.76 0.70 -4.58
C GLU A 160 -1.44 0.12 -4.04
N SER A 161 -0.98 0.50 -2.85
CA SER A 161 0.39 0.21 -2.38
C SER A 161 0.70 -1.29 -2.25
N SER A 162 -0.27 -2.11 -1.86
CA SER A 162 -0.16 -3.57 -1.72
C SER A 162 0.21 -4.25 -3.04
N ALA A 163 -0.50 -3.89 -4.11
CA ALA A 163 -0.27 -4.41 -5.45
C ALA A 163 1.08 -3.97 -5.99
N ILE A 164 1.47 -2.71 -5.76
CA ILE A 164 2.77 -2.19 -6.20
C ILE A 164 3.90 -2.95 -5.52
N ALA A 165 3.87 -3.08 -4.19
CA ALA A 165 4.91 -3.81 -3.46
C ALA A 165 4.94 -5.31 -3.83
N GLY A 166 3.76 -5.94 -3.87
CA GLY A 166 3.59 -7.36 -4.17
C GLY A 166 4.08 -7.76 -5.56
N LEU A 167 3.54 -7.14 -6.61
CA LEU A 167 3.90 -7.45 -7.99
C LEU A 167 5.35 -7.11 -8.29
N SER A 168 5.84 -5.96 -7.79
CA SER A 168 7.24 -5.58 -7.97
C SER A 168 8.18 -6.61 -7.37
N LYS A 169 7.92 -7.08 -6.14
CA LYS A 169 8.75 -8.12 -5.53
C LYS A 169 8.68 -9.45 -6.28
N LEU A 170 7.49 -9.86 -6.74
CA LEU A 170 7.33 -11.09 -7.51
C LEU A 170 8.09 -11.06 -8.84
N MET A 171 8.16 -9.89 -9.49
CA MET A 171 8.89 -9.68 -10.74
C MET A 171 10.36 -9.28 -10.54
N GLY A 172 10.84 -9.19 -9.30
CA GLY A 172 12.23 -8.82 -8.99
C GLY A 172 12.56 -7.32 -9.13
N HIS A 173 11.55 -6.46 -9.14
CA HIS A 173 11.67 -5.00 -9.13
C HIS A 173 11.75 -4.42 -7.72
N LYS A 174 12.23 -3.18 -7.62
CA LYS A 174 12.19 -2.39 -6.39
C LYS A 174 10.99 -1.47 -6.41
N ALA A 175 10.24 -1.44 -5.32
CA ALA A 175 9.18 -0.45 -5.18
C ALA A 175 8.93 0.00 -3.75
N MET A 176 8.41 1.22 -3.62
CA MET A 176 7.88 1.75 -2.38
C MET A 176 6.68 2.66 -2.64
N THR A 177 5.91 2.95 -1.59
CA THR A 177 4.83 3.94 -1.63
C THR A 177 5.02 4.98 -0.53
N VAL A 178 4.81 6.24 -0.89
CA VAL A 178 4.69 7.36 0.03
C VAL A 178 3.39 8.13 -0.26
N CYS A 179 2.65 8.44 0.80
CA CYS A 179 1.39 9.14 0.71
C CYS A 179 1.35 10.38 1.59
N THR A 180 0.79 11.47 1.08
CA THR A 180 0.37 12.61 1.91
C THR A 180 -0.95 12.29 2.60
N ILE A 181 -1.03 12.53 3.91
CA ILE A 181 -2.27 12.38 4.67
C ILE A 181 -3.17 13.59 4.40
N ILE A 182 -4.32 13.36 3.77
CA ILE A 182 -5.28 14.43 3.42
C ILE A 182 -6.54 14.42 4.28
N ALA A 183 -6.74 13.36 5.04
CA ALA A 183 -7.80 13.25 6.03
C ALA A 183 -7.33 12.35 7.16
N ASN A 184 -7.66 12.66 8.41
CA ASN A 184 -7.37 11.81 9.56
C ASN A 184 -8.67 11.47 10.28
N ARG A 185 -8.95 10.16 10.36
CA ARG A 185 -10.23 9.64 10.88
C ARG A 185 -10.32 9.76 12.40
N VAL A 186 -9.19 9.63 13.09
CA VAL A 186 -9.12 9.72 14.54
C VAL A 186 -9.23 11.17 14.99
N ALA A 187 -8.58 12.09 14.26
CA ALA A 187 -8.64 13.53 14.54
C ALA A 187 -9.92 14.20 14.02
N LEU A 188 -10.69 13.54 13.13
CA LEU A 188 -11.84 14.10 12.42
C LEU A 188 -11.49 15.36 11.61
N GLU A 189 -10.29 15.38 11.04
CA GLU A 189 -9.75 16.49 10.24
C GLU A 189 -9.61 16.08 8.76
N SER A 190 -9.75 17.06 7.86
CA SER A 190 -9.52 16.89 6.43
C SER A 190 -9.01 18.18 5.81
N GLU A 191 -8.05 18.07 4.90
CA GLU A 191 -7.58 19.17 4.06
C GLU A 191 -8.09 18.96 2.64
N THR A 192 -8.75 19.98 2.09
CA THR A 192 -9.26 19.95 0.71
C THR A 192 -8.30 20.57 -0.29
N ASP A 193 -7.41 21.47 0.16
CA ASP A 193 -6.37 22.09 -0.66
C ASP A 193 -4.98 21.48 -0.37
N TYR A 194 -4.84 20.20 -0.71
CA TYR A 194 -3.60 19.44 -0.50
C TYR A 194 -2.64 19.48 -1.71
N THR A 195 -2.96 20.28 -2.74
CA THR A 195 -2.19 20.31 -4.00
C THR A 195 -0.73 20.67 -3.75
N GLY A 196 -0.48 21.71 -2.95
CA GLY A 196 0.89 22.13 -2.59
C GLY A 196 1.67 21.04 -1.87
N SER A 197 1.05 20.32 -0.93
CA SER A 197 1.69 19.21 -0.21
C SER A 197 2.07 18.05 -1.13
N ILE A 198 1.28 17.77 -2.18
CA ILE A 198 1.64 16.75 -3.17
C ILE A 198 2.78 17.22 -4.07
N GLU A 199 2.76 18.48 -4.52
CA GLU A 199 3.85 19.03 -5.33
C GLU A 199 5.19 19.01 -4.57
N ASP A 200 5.18 19.33 -3.29
CA ASP A 200 6.37 19.27 -2.46
C ASP A 200 6.85 17.84 -2.22
N LEU A 201 5.94 16.89 -2.00
CA LEU A 201 6.29 15.47 -1.90
C LEU A 201 6.91 14.95 -3.21
N ILE A 202 6.37 15.35 -4.37
CA ILE A 202 6.93 14.97 -5.67
C ILE A 202 8.38 15.47 -5.81
N LYS A 203 8.65 16.73 -5.45
CA LYS A 203 10.02 17.29 -5.49
C LYS A 203 10.97 16.49 -4.59
N ILE A 204 10.54 16.20 -3.35
CA ILE A 204 11.32 15.42 -2.39
C ILE A 204 11.65 14.03 -2.94
N VAL A 205 10.66 13.34 -3.52
CA VAL A 205 10.86 11.99 -4.08
C VAL A 205 11.80 12.03 -5.26
N LEU A 206 11.66 12.99 -6.19
CA LEU A 206 12.53 13.12 -7.35
C LEU A 206 13.99 13.45 -6.97
N GLU A 207 14.20 14.20 -5.89
CA GLU A 207 15.55 14.49 -5.38
C GLU A 207 16.21 13.25 -4.76
N ARG A 208 15.41 12.31 -4.24
CA ARG A 208 15.88 11.15 -3.47
C ARG A 208 15.83 9.81 -4.24
N ILE A 209 15.36 9.78 -5.49
CA ILE A 209 15.22 8.55 -6.30
C ILE A 209 16.46 8.20 -7.12
#